data_AF-A0A6L7NIX4-F1
#
_entry.id   AF-A0A6L7NIX4-F1
#
_cell.length_a   1.000
_cell.length_b   1.000
_cell.length_c   1.000
_cell.angle_alpha   90.00
_cell.angle_beta   90.00
_cell.angle_gamma   90.00
#
_symmetry.space_group_name_H-M   'P 1'
#
loop_
_entity.id
_entity.type
_entity.pdbx_description
1 polymer ?
#
loop_
_entity_poly.entity_id
_entity_poly.type
_entity_poly.pdbx_seq_one_letter_code
_entity_poly.pdbx_strand_id
1 'polypeptide(L)'
;LWSPVIGIAAGGVGGAPFGLYDTQTIADAAWVGIPFDAWPGFDFTPGVEFWALLPAFIVVTLVGAIETIGDGVAIQRVSRRRPRATDFRVVQGSLNADGVGNLLSGLAGTPPNTTYSSSIALAEVTGIAARRVGVVIGVVFIVIAFFPRFTAVIIAIPGPVAAAYVTLLLGMLFVQGMKIVVEDGVDHRKAAVVGLAFWVGVAFQNGWIFPDLLGEGFLAVLLGNGMTSGAIVAVAMVLFIELTGPRRRRLEVALDPAALPALAGFLEGFAAKARWDDAASHRLLLVGEETLTSLLADEPDPADGDGGRRLVVSARMAGRDAELEFVSATAGENIEDRLAYLGEPPDVPDDREISFRLLRHYASSVRHQKYHGVDIVMVHVDGPR
;
A
#
# COMPACT_ATOMS: atom_id res chain seq x y z
N LEU A 1 -9.24 11.76 20.25
CA LEU A 1 -8.28 10.96 21.04
C LEU A 1 -8.97 10.12 22.10
N TRP A 2 -9.59 10.74 23.10
CA TRP A 2 -10.17 10.03 24.24
C TRP A 2 -11.58 9.47 24.03
N SER A 3 -12.21 9.76 22.88
CA SER A 3 -13.61 9.41 22.61
C SER A 3 -13.92 7.92 22.80
N PRO A 4 -13.08 6.93 22.40
CA PRO A 4 -13.44 5.53 22.60
C PRO A 4 -13.38 5.12 24.06
N VAL A 5 -12.38 5.58 24.82
CA VAL A 5 -12.25 5.30 26.26
C VAL A 5 -13.39 5.94 27.05
N ILE A 6 -13.72 7.19 26.75
CA ILE A 6 -14.86 7.88 27.36
C ILE A 6 -16.17 7.17 26.98
N GLY A 7 -16.30 6.70 25.74
CA GLY A 7 -17.46 5.94 25.29
C GLY A 7 -17.64 4.62 26.04
N ILE A 8 -16.56 3.85 26.23
CA ILE A 8 -16.57 2.62 27.03
C ILE A 8 -16.90 2.93 28.48
N ALA A 9 -16.31 3.97 29.08
CA ALA A 9 -16.58 4.35 30.46
C ALA A 9 -18.04 4.84 30.65
N ALA A 10 -18.54 5.69 29.76
CA ALA A 10 -19.89 6.24 29.84
C ALA A 10 -20.96 5.18 29.53
N GLY A 11 -20.78 4.40 28.46
CA GLY A 11 -21.63 3.24 28.17
C GLY A 11 -21.57 2.22 29.29
N GLY A 12 -20.40 2.11 29.91
CA GLY A 12 -20.20 1.25 31.05
C GLY A 12 -21.02 1.69 32.27
N VAL A 13 -20.88 2.93 32.71
CA VAL A 13 -21.67 3.50 33.81
C VAL A 13 -23.17 3.46 33.49
N GLY A 14 -23.56 3.74 32.24
CA GLY A 14 -24.95 3.67 31.80
C GLY A 14 -25.53 2.25 31.80
N GLY A 15 -24.70 1.22 31.60
CA GLY A 15 -25.10 -0.19 31.66
C GLY A 15 -25.26 -0.76 33.09
N ALA A 16 -24.70 -0.10 34.10
CA ALA A 16 -24.73 -0.54 35.50
C ALA A 16 -26.14 -0.75 36.07
N PRO A 17 -27.13 0.14 35.86
CA PRO A 17 -28.50 -0.06 36.37
C PRO A 17 -29.23 -1.26 35.74
N PHE A 18 -28.75 -1.78 34.61
CA PHE A 18 -29.37 -2.91 33.92
C PHE A 18 -28.83 -4.27 34.37
N GLY A 19 -27.93 -4.31 35.37
CA GLY A 19 -27.38 -5.56 35.90
C GLY A 19 -26.54 -6.34 34.89
N LEU A 20 -26.03 -5.67 33.84
CA LEU A 20 -25.27 -6.30 32.75
C LEU A 20 -23.83 -6.65 33.14
N TYR A 21 -23.42 -6.35 34.37
CA TYR A 21 -22.08 -6.58 34.87
C TYR A 21 -21.99 -7.83 35.73
N ASP A 22 -21.13 -8.74 35.32
CA ASP A 22 -20.65 -9.79 36.19
C ASP A 22 -19.48 -9.26 37.06
N THR A 23 -19.86 -8.62 38.17
CA THR A 23 -18.88 -8.13 39.16
C THR A 23 -18.21 -9.26 39.94
N GLN A 24 -18.81 -10.46 39.93
CA GLN A 24 -18.29 -11.62 40.63
C GLN A 24 -17.05 -12.18 39.92
N THR A 25 -17.08 -12.28 38.60
CA THR A 25 -15.90 -12.63 37.77
C THR A 25 -14.71 -11.70 38.03
N ILE A 26 -14.94 -10.40 38.28
CA ILE A 26 -13.86 -9.45 38.64
C ILE A 26 -13.35 -9.70 40.06
N ALA A 27 -14.24 -10.01 41.00
CA ALA A 27 -13.89 -10.22 42.39
C ALA A 27 -13.05 -11.50 42.59
N ASP A 28 -13.43 -12.56 41.88
CA ASP A 28 -12.80 -13.89 41.92
C ASP A 28 -11.47 -13.95 41.16
N ALA A 29 -11.21 -13.00 40.27
CA ALA A 29 -9.96 -12.92 39.54
C ALA A 29 -8.77 -12.58 40.46
N ALA A 30 -7.71 -13.38 40.35
CA ALA A 30 -6.46 -13.17 41.05
C ALA A 30 -5.83 -11.81 40.67
N TRP A 31 -5.22 -11.16 41.66
CA TRP A 31 -4.48 -9.93 41.43
C TRP A 31 -3.22 -10.16 40.60
N VAL A 32 -2.54 -11.29 40.80
CA VAL A 32 -1.37 -11.71 40.03
C VAL A 32 -1.58 -13.14 39.55
N GLY A 33 -1.33 -13.39 38.27
CA GLY A 33 -1.46 -14.72 37.67
C GLY A 33 -0.59 -14.85 36.42
N ILE A 34 -0.38 -16.09 35.97
CA ILE A 34 0.41 -16.38 34.78
C ILE A 34 -0.55 -16.51 33.59
N PRO A 35 -0.32 -15.78 32.47
CA PRO A 35 -1.27 -15.77 31.34
C PRO A 35 -1.35 -17.09 30.56
N PHE A 36 -0.51 -18.08 30.87
CA PHE A 36 -0.34 -19.31 30.09
C PHE A 36 -1.13 -20.51 30.61
N ASP A 37 -2.00 -20.34 31.61
CA ASP A 37 -2.73 -21.45 32.24
C ASP A 37 -3.68 -22.20 31.26
N ALA A 38 -4.00 -21.60 30.11
CA ALA A 38 -4.89 -22.15 29.07
C ALA A 38 -4.19 -22.43 27.72
N TRP A 39 -2.85 -22.56 27.70
CA TRP A 39 -2.11 -22.82 26.46
C TRP A 39 -2.55 -24.16 25.82
N PRO A 40 -3.04 -24.17 24.57
CA PRO A 40 -3.65 -25.34 23.94
C PRO A 40 -2.66 -26.43 23.48
N GLY A 41 -1.37 -26.09 23.37
CA GLY A 41 -0.31 -27.00 22.94
C GLY A 41 -0.06 -26.89 21.44
N PHE A 42 0.84 -27.74 20.93
CA PHE A 42 1.04 -27.88 19.48
C PHE A 42 0.31 -29.12 18.99
N ASP A 43 -0.58 -28.93 18.03
CA ASP A 43 -1.12 -30.03 17.24
C ASP A 43 -0.45 -30.04 15.86
N PHE A 44 0.32 -31.09 15.59
CA PHE A 44 0.99 -31.31 14.30
C PHE A 44 0.27 -32.37 13.46
N THR A 45 -0.95 -32.75 13.83
CA THR A 45 -1.74 -33.73 13.09
C THR A 45 -2.20 -33.09 11.77
N PRO A 46 -1.78 -33.61 10.59
CA PRO A 46 -2.21 -33.08 9.29
C PRO A 46 -3.63 -33.56 8.96
N GLY A 47 -4.59 -33.21 9.81
CA GLY A 47 -6.00 -33.56 9.68
C GLY A 47 -6.73 -32.72 8.64
N VAL A 48 -8.00 -33.06 8.40
CA VAL A 48 -8.86 -32.33 7.46
C VAL A 48 -8.97 -30.85 7.84
N GLU A 49 -9.04 -30.55 9.14
CA GLU A 49 -9.11 -29.18 9.67
C GLU A 49 -7.85 -28.37 9.34
N PHE A 50 -6.66 -28.95 9.47
CA PHE A 50 -5.40 -28.30 9.12
C PHE A 50 -5.39 -27.89 7.64
N TRP A 51 -5.72 -28.82 6.74
CA TRP A 51 -5.73 -28.55 5.30
C TRP A 51 -6.86 -27.61 4.87
N ALA A 52 -8.00 -27.62 5.58
CA ALA A 52 -9.11 -26.72 5.31
C ALA A 52 -8.79 -25.27 5.74
N LEU A 53 -8.13 -25.09 6.88
CA LEU A 53 -7.82 -23.77 7.44
C LEU A 53 -6.55 -23.15 6.85
N LEU A 54 -5.58 -23.96 6.43
CA LEU A 54 -4.26 -23.50 5.96
C LEU A 54 -4.37 -22.36 4.94
N PRO A 55 -5.19 -22.43 3.88
CA PRO A 55 -5.16 -21.37 2.88
C PRO A 55 -5.92 -20.11 3.33
N ALA A 56 -6.90 -20.23 4.24
CA ALA A 56 -7.50 -19.07 4.89
C ALA A 56 -6.47 -18.31 5.72
N PHE A 57 -5.63 -19.01 6.48
CA PHE A 57 -4.50 -18.41 7.21
C PHE A 57 -3.46 -17.80 6.27
N ILE A 58 -3.13 -18.45 5.15
CA ILE A 58 -2.21 -17.88 4.13
C ILE A 58 -2.78 -16.56 3.59
N VAL A 59 -4.07 -16.52 3.22
CA VAL A 59 -4.68 -15.28 2.71
C VAL A 59 -4.72 -14.21 3.78
N VAL A 60 -5.17 -14.52 5.00
CA VAL A 60 -5.21 -13.53 6.10
C VAL A 60 -3.82 -12.98 6.39
N THR A 61 -2.80 -13.83 6.42
CA THR A 61 -1.40 -13.42 6.62
C THR A 61 -0.90 -12.56 5.46
N LEU A 62 -1.26 -12.89 4.22
CA LEU A 62 -0.89 -12.09 3.04
C LEU A 62 -1.56 -10.71 3.06
N VAL A 63 -2.85 -10.65 3.45
CA VAL A 63 -3.57 -9.39 3.61
C VAL A 63 -2.94 -8.56 4.74
N GLY A 64 -2.63 -9.17 5.88
CA GLY A 64 -1.93 -8.51 6.99
C GLY A 64 -0.53 -8.02 6.60
N ALA A 65 0.20 -8.77 5.76
CA ALA A 65 1.48 -8.34 5.21
C ALA A 65 1.33 -7.10 4.30
N ILE A 66 0.31 -7.07 3.44
CA ILE A 66 0.00 -5.91 2.59
C ILE A 66 -0.39 -4.71 3.46
N GLU A 67 -1.20 -4.93 4.50
CA GLU A 67 -1.55 -3.88 5.48
C GLU A 67 -0.30 -3.34 6.17
N THR A 68 0.59 -4.22 6.65
CA THR A 68 1.86 -3.85 7.31
C THR A 68 2.76 -3.04 6.38
N ILE A 69 2.79 -3.38 5.09
CA ILE A 69 3.52 -2.59 4.07
C ILE A 69 2.93 -1.18 4.00
N GLY A 70 1.60 -1.08 3.84
CA GLY A 70 0.91 0.22 3.79
C GLY A 70 1.12 1.06 5.04
N ASP A 71 1.00 0.45 6.22
CA ASP A 71 1.24 1.08 7.52
C ASP A 71 2.70 1.53 7.67
N GLY A 72 3.66 0.71 7.23
CA GLY A 72 5.08 1.01 7.22
C GLY A 72 5.43 2.22 6.34
N VAL A 73 4.71 2.41 5.23
CA VAL A 73 4.84 3.61 4.38
C VAL A 73 4.17 4.81 5.04
N ALA A 74 2.94 4.65 5.53
CA ALA A 74 2.15 5.74 6.10
C ALA A 74 2.80 6.32 7.37
N ILE A 75 3.32 5.49 8.28
CA ILE A 75 3.98 5.96 9.50
C ILE A 75 5.27 6.73 9.19
N GLN A 76 5.97 6.44 8.08
CA GLN A 76 7.14 7.21 7.67
C GLN A 76 6.77 8.61 7.22
N ARG A 77 5.64 8.77 6.52
CA ARG A 77 5.10 10.08 6.13
C ARG A 77 4.72 10.93 7.35
N VAL A 78 4.12 10.30 8.37
CA VAL A 78 3.67 10.99 9.59
C VAL A 78 4.79 11.26 10.60
N SER A 79 5.77 10.35 10.73
CA SER A 79 6.82 10.44 11.75
C SER A 79 7.91 11.47 11.44
N ARG A 80 8.03 11.91 10.19
CA ARG A 80 9.05 12.86 9.75
C ARG A 80 8.45 14.26 9.62
N ARG A 81 9.13 15.26 10.19
CA ARG A 81 8.72 16.68 10.06
C ARG A 81 8.89 17.25 8.64
N ARG A 82 9.74 16.63 7.83
CA ARG A 82 9.95 16.99 6.42
C ARG A 82 9.62 15.75 5.58
N PRO A 83 8.88 15.91 4.47
CA PRO A 83 8.68 14.84 3.51
C PRO A 83 10.03 14.27 3.07
N ARG A 84 10.15 12.95 3.06
CA ARG A 84 11.31 12.20 2.59
C ARG A 84 10.81 10.99 1.80
N ALA A 85 11.65 10.46 0.94
CA ALA A 85 11.40 9.18 0.29
C ALA A 85 11.08 8.09 1.32
N THR A 86 10.18 7.18 0.95
CA THR A 86 9.88 6.00 1.74
C THR A 86 11.12 5.11 1.80
N ASP A 87 11.61 4.82 2.99
CA ASP A 87 12.68 3.84 3.18
C ASP A 87 12.08 2.43 3.22
N PHE A 88 12.19 1.70 2.10
CA PHE A 88 11.69 0.32 2.01
C PHE A 88 12.46 -0.68 2.88
N ARG A 89 13.69 -0.36 3.32
CA ARG A 89 14.39 -1.20 4.31
C ARG A 89 13.68 -1.17 5.65
N VAL A 90 13.13 0.00 6.03
CA VAL A 90 12.31 0.12 7.24
C VAL A 90 10.98 -0.62 7.07
N VAL A 91 10.35 -0.54 5.89
CA VAL A 91 9.11 -1.28 5.59
C VAL A 91 9.34 -2.80 5.68
N GLN A 92 10.42 -3.30 5.10
CA GLN A 92 10.81 -4.71 5.21
C GLN A 92 11.10 -5.10 6.66
N GLY A 93 11.73 -4.22 7.43
CA GLY A 93 11.94 -4.40 8.87
C GLY A 93 10.63 -4.53 9.65
N SER A 94 9.63 -3.69 9.34
CA SER A 94 8.28 -3.77 9.92
C SER A 94 7.59 -5.08 9.58
N LEU A 95 7.66 -5.51 8.30
CA LEU A 95 7.08 -6.78 7.86
C LEU A 95 7.73 -7.99 8.55
N ASN A 96 9.05 -7.98 8.71
CA ASN A 96 9.76 -9.03 9.45
C ASN A 96 9.37 -9.05 10.93
N ALA A 97 9.20 -7.88 11.56
CA ALA A 97 8.77 -7.79 12.94
C ALA A 97 7.33 -8.30 13.13
N ASP A 98 6.43 -7.98 12.19
CA ASP A 98 5.06 -8.49 12.16
C ASP A 98 5.03 -10.02 11.99
N GLY A 99 5.81 -10.57 11.07
CA GLY A 99 5.94 -12.03 10.89
C GLY A 99 6.49 -12.74 12.13
N VAL A 100 7.50 -12.17 12.78
CA VAL A 100 8.01 -12.70 14.07
C VAL A 100 6.95 -12.58 15.16
N GLY A 101 6.20 -11.47 15.20
CA GLY A 101 5.08 -11.28 16.11
C GLY A 101 4.02 -12.36 15.94
N ASN A 102 3.65 -12.67 14.70
CA ASN A 102 2.69 -13.72 14.37
C ASN A 102 3.20 -15.11 14.74
N LEU A 103 4.49 -15.40 14.50
CA LEU A 103 5.11 -16.64 14.95
C LEU A 103 5.04 -16.78 16.47
N LEU A 104 5.40 -15.73 17.21
CA LEU A 104 5.32 -15.72 18.68
C LEU A 104 3.88 -15.87 19.17
N SER A 105 2.90 -15.26 18.49
CA SER A 105 1.48 -15.42 18.78
C SER A 105 1.00 -16.84 18.59
N GLY A 106 1.38 -17.48 17.47
CA GLY A 106 1.05 -18.88 17.20
C GLY A 106 1.72 -19.85 18.17
N LEU A 107 2.99 -19.59 18.53
CA LEU A 107 3.66 -20.32 19.61
C LEU A 107 2.85 -20.15 20.89
N ALA A 108 2.49 -18.93 21.29
CA ALA A 108 1.72 -18.65 22.50
C ALA A 108 0.26 -19.19 22.50
N GLY A 109 -0.21 -19.79 21.42
CA GLY A 109 -1.61 -20.24 21.28
C GLY A 109 -2.62 -19.09 21.20
N THR A 110 -2.17 -17.91 20.79
CA THR A 110 -3.01 -16.71 20.64
C THR A 110 -3.38 -16.48 19.18
N PRO A 111 -4.47 -15.74 18.90
CA PRO A 111 -4.81 -15.34 17.53
C PRO A 111 -3.66 -14.57 16.85
N PRO A 112 -3.59 -14.60 15.50
CA PRO A 112 -2.65 -13.78 14.74
C PRO A 112 -2.73 -12.30 15.14
N ASN A 113 -1.59 -11.63 15.15
CA ASN A 113 -1.50 -10.20 15.41
C ASN A 113 -1.18 -9.45 14.12
N THR A 114 -1.42 -8.13 14.12
CA THR A 114 -1.13 -7.25 12.98
C THR A 114 -0.80 -5.86 13.50
N THR A 115 -0.30 -4.99 12.62
CA THR A 115 -0.06 -3.59 12.92
C THR A 115 -1.35 -2.85 13.27
N TYR A 116 -1.29 -1.97 14.27
CA TYR A 116 -2.41 -1.11 14.62
C TYR A 116 -2.36 0.18 13.81
N SER A 117 -2.99 0.16 12.64
CA SER A 117 -3.14 1.27 11.69
C SER A 117 -3.72 2.54 12.34
N SER A 118 -4.57 2.39 13.37
CA SER A 118 -5.11 3.48 14.19
C SER A 118 -4.04 4.27 14.97
N SER A 119 -2.89 3.64 15.26
CA SER A 119 -1.75 4.29 15.92
C SER A 119 -1.09 5.35 15.03
N ILE A 120 -1.20 5.22 13.71
CA ILE A 120 -0.67 6.18 12.73
C ILE A 120 -1.47 7.48 12.81
N ALA A 121 -2.81 7.38 12.80
CA ALA A 121 -3.70 8.53 12.97
C ALA A 121 -3.48 9.23 14.33
N LEU A 122 -3.17 8.44 15.37
CA LEU A 122 -2.79 8.99 16.67
C LEU A 122 -1.49 9.78 16.61
N ALA A 123 -0.45 9.23 15.97
CA ALA A 123 0.83 9.90 15.80
C ALA A 123 0.69 11.21 14.99
N GLU A 124 -0.19 11.22 14.00
CA GLU A 124 -0.50 12.40 13.18
C GLU A 124 -1.13 13.52 14.02
N VAL A 125 -2.12 13.20 14.84
CA VAL A 125 -2.81 14.19 15.69
C VAL A 125 -1.93 14.68 16.84
N THR A 126 -1.16 13.78 17.46
CA THR A 126 -0.34 14.12 18.64
C THR A 126 1.01 14.70 18.28
N GLY A 127 1.51 14.46 17.06
CA GLY A 127 2.87 14.78 16.64
C GLY A 127 3.94 13.93 17.35
N ILE A 128 3.55 12.85 18.04
CA ILE A 128 4.45 11.99 18.81
C ILE A 128 4.62 10.66 18.08
N ALA A 129 5.73 10.51 17.36
CA ALA A 129 6.13 9.26 16.70
C ALA A 129 7.40 8.63 17.32
N ALA A 130 7.64 8.88 18.61
CA ALA A 130 8.87 8.43 19.27
C ALA A 130 8.83 6.92 19.59
N ARG A 131 9.82 6.16 19.10
CA ARG A 131 9.99 4.71 19.38
C ARG A 131 9.88 4.35 20.87
N ARG A 132 10.39 5.22 21.75
CA ARG A 132 10.37 5.02 23.21
C ARG A 132 8.95 4.86 23.76
N VAL A 133 7.97 5.55 23.17
CA VAL A 133 6.56 5.44 23.58
C VAL A 133 6.04 4.04 23.30
N GLY A 134 6.31 3.50 22.10
CA GLY A 134 5.92 2.13 21.74
C GLY A 134 6.55 1.08 22.65
N VAL A 135 7.84 1.22 22.99
CA VAL A 135 8.52 0.30 23.93
C VAL A 135 7.87 0.32 25.32
N VAL A 136 7.56 1.51 25.85
CA VAL A 136 6.91 1.65 27.15
C VAL A 136 5.51 1.02 27.12
N ILE A 137 4.73 1.25 26.08
CA ILE A 137 3.39 0.64 25.92
C ILE A 137 3.50 -0.89 25.88
N GLY A 138 4.45 -1.43 25.11
CA GLY A 138 4.66 -2.88 25.05
C GLY A 138 5.03 -3.49 26.41
N VAL A 139 5.92 -2.84 27.16
CA VAL A 139 6.27 -3.26 28.53
C VAL A 139 5.05 -3.19 29.46
N VAL A 140 4.24 -2.13 29.36
CA VAL A 140 3.00 -2.01 30.14
C VAL A 140 2.01 -3.12 29.82
N PHE A 141 1.84 -3.50 28.54
CA PHE A 141 0.99 -4.63 28.16
C PHE A 141 1.49 -5.96 28.67
N ILE A 142 2.81 -6.20 28.63
CA ILE A 142 3.42 -7.40 29.24
C ILE A 142 3.11 -7.42 30.73
N VAL A 143 3.31 -6.31 31.45
CA VAL A 143 3.03 -6.23 32.88
C VAL A 143 1.55 -6.49 33.15
N ILE A 144 0.64 -5.86 32.42
CA ILE A 144 -0.82 -6.04 32.55
C ILE A 144 -1.24 -7.50 32.34
N ALA A 145 -0.58 -8.24 31.44
CA ALA A 145 -0.89 -9.65 31.22
C ALA A 145 -0.72 -10.52 32.48
N PHE A 146 0.10 -10.08 33.46
CA PHE A 146 0.26 -10.74 34.76
C PHE A 146 -0.77 -10.29 35.81
N PHE A 147 -1.72 -9.41 35.47
CA PHE A 147 -2.81 -8.98 36.34
C PHE A 147 -4.16 -9.43 35.79
N PRO A 148 -4.56 -10.71 36.00
CA PRO A 148 -5.82 -11.26 35.48
C PRO A 148 -7.05 -10.44 35.85
N ARG A 149 -7.03 -9.77 37.00
CA ARG A 149 -8.08 -8.86 37.44
C ARG A 149 -8.33 -7.70 36.47
N PHE A 150 -7.30 -7.17 35.82
CA PHE A 150 -7.46 -6.14 34.79
C PHE A 150 -8.14 -6.71 33.54
N THR A 151 -7.72 -7.90 33.10
CA THR A 151 -8.37 -8.62 32.00
C THR A 151 -9.83 -8.94 32.31
N ALA A 152 -10.14 -9.34 33.55
CA ALA A 152 -11.51 -9.60 34.00
C ALA A 152 -12.40 -8.35 33.91
N VAL A 153 -11.86 -7.15 34.18
CA VAL A 153 -12.59 -5.88 33.99
C VAL A 153 -12.92 -5.65 32.51
N ILE A 154 -12.00 -5.96 31.60
CA ILE A 154 -12.25 -5.83 30.15
C ILE A 154 -13.31 -6.83 29.69
N ILE A 155 -13.24 -8.09 30.15
CA ILE A 155 -14.22 -9.13 29.82
C ILE A 155 -15.61 -8.80 30.40
N ALA A 156 -15.65 -8.12 31.54
CA ALA A 156 -16.90 -7.66 32.16
C ALA A 156 -17.54 -6.46 31.45
N ILE A 157 -16.95 -5.90 30.38
CA ILE A 157 -17.58 -4.86 29.58
C ILE A 157 -18.88 -5.41 28.98
N PRO A 158 -20.03 -4.74 29.15
CA PRO A 158 -21.30 -5.23 28.64
C PRO A 158 -21.30 -5.43 27.13
N GLY A 159 -21.91 -6.52 26.66
CA GLY A 159 -22.02 -6.85 25.24
C GLY A 159 -22.48 -5.69 24.34
N PRO A 160 -23.52 -4.90 24.71
CA PRO A 160 -23.93 -3.74 23.91
C PRO A 160 -22.86 -2.65 23.77
N VAL A 161 -22.06 -2.40 24.81
CA VAL A 161 -20.98 -1.41 24.80
C VAL A 161 -19.83 -1.91 23.92
N ALA A 162 -19.48 -3.19 24.05
CA ALA A 162 -18.49 -3.83 23.19
C ALA A 162 -18.92 -3.80 21.71
N ALA A 163 -20.19 -4.09 21.40
CA ALA A 163 -20.73 -4.04 20.04
C ALA A 163 -20.69 -2.62 19.43
N ALA A 164 -21.01 -1.60 20.23
CA ALA A 164 -20.91 -0.20 19.80
C ALA A 164 -19.45 0.19 19.51
N TYR A 165 -18.52 -0.22 20.38
CA TYR A 165 -17.09 0.02 20.18
C TYR A 165 -16.55 -0.68 18.91
N VAL A 166 -16.90 -1.95 18.70
CA VAL A 166 -16.53 -2.71 17.50
C VAL A 166 -17.09 -2.06 16.23
N THR A 167 -18.35 -1.61 16.25
CA THR A 167 -18.95 -0.88 15.12
C THR A 167 -18.17 0.40 14.80
N LEU A 168 -17.76 1.16 15.81
CA LEU A 168 -16.95 2.36 15.63
C LEU A 168 -15.57 2.04 15.04
N LEU A 169 -14.92 0.98 15.53
CA LEU A 169 -13.64 0.53 14.99
C LEU A 169 -13.76 0.13 13.52
N LEU A 170 -14.77 -0.67 13.16
CA LEU A 170 -15.03 -1.08 11.78
C LEU A 170 -15.29 0.12 10.87
N GLY A 171 -16.05 1.11 11.33
CA GLY A 171 -16.29 2.35 10.59
C GLY A 171 -15.01 3.15 10.36
N MET A 172 -14.12 3.24 11.35
CA MET A 172 -12.84 3.93 11.21
C MET A 172 -11.90 3.20 10.26
N LEU A 173 -11.84 1.86 10.33
CA LEU A 173 -11.05 1.03 9.44
C LEU A 173 -11.52 1.17 7.98
N PHE A 174 -12.83 1.20 7.76
CA PHE A 174 -13.41 1.45 6.45
C PHE A 174 -13.00 2.81 5.88
N VAL A 175 -13.07 3.87 6.69
CA VAL A 175 -12.63 5.23 6.28
C VAL A 175 -11.14 5.25 5.95
N GLN A 176 -10.31 4.54 6.71
CA GLN A 176 -8.87 4.44 6.43
C GLN A 176 -8.60 3.72 5.11
N GLY A 177 -9.25 2.58 4.86
CA GLY A 177 -9.15 1.89 3.57
C GLY A 177 -9.57 2.77 2.40
N MET A 178 -10.65 3.53 2.56
CA MET A 178 -11.09 4.49 1.54
C MET A 178 -10.09 5.62 1.32
N LYS A 179 -9.45 6.15 2.37
CA LYS A 179 -8.39 7.16 2.25
C LYS A 179 -7.23 6.67 1.38
N ILE A 180 -6.80 5.42 1.58
CA ILE A 180 -5.72 4.81 0.79
C ILE A 180 -6.13 4.72 -0.68
N VAL A 181 -7.37 4.30 -0.96
CA VAL A 181 -7.89 4.18 -2.34
C VAL A 181 -7.92 5.53 -3.06
N VAL A 182 -8.26 6.62 -2.36
CA VAL A 182 -8.44 7.94 -2.97
C VAL A 182 -7.16 8.78 -3.02
N GLU A 183 -6.07 8.36 -2.35
CA GLU A 183 -4.84 9.16 -2.19
C GLU A 183 -4.25 9.58 -3.56
N ASP A 184 -4.17 8.65 -4.52
CA ASP A 184 -3.65 8.90 -5.88
C ASP A 184 -4.76 9.23 -6.89
N GLY A 185 -5.93 9.66 -6.41
CA GLY A 185 -7.12 9.87 -7.23
C GLY A 185 -7.80 8.57 -7.68
N VAL A 186 -9.12 8.66 -7.85
CA VAL A 186 -9.98 7.54 -8.27
C VAL A 186 -10.47 7.78 -9.69
N ASP A 187 -10.02 6.95 -10.62
CA ASP A 187 -10.59 6.87 -11.96
C ASP A 187 -11.73 5.84 -12.02
N HIS A 188 -12.43 5.78 -13.15
CA HIS A 188 -13.55 4.85 -13.34
C HIS A 188 -13.14 3.37 -13.17
N ARG A 189 -11.88 3.04 -13.50
CA ARG A 189 -11.35 1.67 -13.41
C ARG A 189 -11.10 1.31 -11.94
N LYS A 190 -10.35 2.13 -11.20
CA LYS A 190 -10.12 1.97 -9.75
C LYS A 190 -11.44 1.91 -8.99
N ALA A 191 -12.39 2.80 -9.30
CA ALA A 191 -13.72 2.78 -8.69
C ALA A 191 -14.45 1.46 -8.91
N ALA A 192 -14.42 0.92 -10.14
CA ALA A 192 -15.05 -0.35 -10.47
C ALA A 192 -14.40 -1.52 -9.72
N VAL A 193 -13.06 -1.56 -9.63
CA VAL A 193 -12.32 -2.59 -8.87
C VAL A 193 -12.74 -2.57 -7.41
N VAL A 194 -12.66 -1.41 -6.77
CA VAL A 194 -12.94 -1.25 -5.33
C VAL A 194 -14.40 -1.57 -5.03
N GLY A 195 -15.33 -1.01 -5.82
CA GLY A 195 -16.76 -1.21 -5.62
C GLY A 195 -17.17 -2.68 -5.80
N LEU A 196 -16.67 -3.35 -6.84
CA LEU A 196 -16.99 -4.76 -7.08
C LEU A 196 -16.37 -5.66 -6.02
N ALA A 197 -15.10 -5.47 -5.70
CA ALA A 197 -14.41 -6.25 -4.66
C ALA A 197 -15.11 -6.13 -3.30
N PHE A 198 -15.50 -4.91 -2.90
CA PHE A 198 -16.21 -4.68 -1.65
C PHE A 198 -17.56 -5.40 -1.61
N TRP A 199 -18.41 -5.20 -2.63
CA TRP A 199 -19.75 -5.79 -2.64
C TRP A 199 -19.75 -7.30 -2.80
N VAL A 200 -18.82 -7.85 -3.58
CA VAL A 200 -18.66 -9.31 -3.68
C VAL A 200 -18.20 -9.89 -2.34
N GLY A 201 -17.24 -9.26 -1.67
CA GLY A 201 -16.82 -9.66 -0.32
C GLY A 201 -17.97 -9.66 0.68
N VAL A 202 -18.76 -8.58 0.73
CA VAL A 202 -19.95 -8.48 1.57
C VAL A 202 -20.97 -9.57 1.23
N ALA A 203 -21.21 -9.82 -0.05
CA ALA A 203 -22.21 -10.78 -0.49
C ALA A 203 -21.81 -12.22 -0.14
N PHE A 204 -20.53 -12.59 -0.27
CA PHE A 204 -20.05 -13.89 0.18
C PHE A 204 -20.07 -14.04 1.71
N GLN A 205 -19.65 -13.01 2.47
CA GLN A 205 -19.66 -13.01 3.94
C GLN A 205 -21.07 -13.22 4.51
N ASN A 206 -22.09 -12.67 3.83
CA ASN A 206 -23.49 -12.80 4.24
C ASN A 206 -24.21 -13.99 3.59
N GLY A 207 -23.51 -14.83 2.84
CA GLY A 207 -24.10 -16.00 2.16
C GLY A 207 -25.11 -15.66 1.07
N TRP A 208 -25.05 -14.46 0.49
CA TRP A 208 -25.95 -14.04 -0.60
C TRP A 208 -25.58 -14.66 -1.95
N ILE A 209 -24.33 -15.11 -2.11
CA ILE A 209 -23.83 -15.72 -3.35
C ILE A 209 -23.69 -17.23 -3.14
N PHE A 210 -24.62 -17.96 -3.76
CA PHE A 210 -24.57 -19.42 -3.90
C PHE A 210 -24.21 -20.21 -2.62
N PRO A 211 -24.87 -19.94 -1.48
CA PRO A 211 -24.55 -20.59 -0.21
C PRO A 211 -24.61 -22.12 -0.31
N ASP A 212 -25.59 -22.64 -1.06
CA ASP A 212 -25.81 -24.09 -1.21
C ASP A 212 -24.80 -24.76 -2.16
N LEU A 213 -24.18 -24.01 -3.08
CA LEU A 213 -23.19 -24.55 -4.04
C LEU A 213 -21.76 -24.53 -3.49
N LEU A 214 -21.48 -23.70 -2.49
CA LEU A 214 -20.17 -23.64 -1.83
C LEU A 214 -19.87 -24.94 -1.06
N GLY A 215 -20.91 -25.65 -0.60
CA GLY A 215 -20.81 -26.94 0.07
C GLY A 215 -20.04 -26.89 1.39
N GLU A 216 -19.64 -28.05 1.89
CA GLU A 216 -18.72 -28.17 3.04
C GLU A 216 -17.33 -28.53 2.51
N GLY A 217 -16.49 -27.53 2.30
CA GLY A 217 -15.16 -27.77 1.76
C GLY A 217 -14.28 -26.53 1.75
N PHE A 218 -13.07 -26.72 1.25
CA PHE A 218 -12.03 -25.68 1.18
C PHE A 218 -12.53 -24.37 0.55
N LEU A 219 -13.28 -24.44 -0.55
CA LEU A 219 -13.83 -23.27 -1.24
C LEU A 219 -14.84 -22.51 -0.38
N ALA A 220 -15.63 -23.19 0.43
CA ALA A 220 -16.59 -22.55 1.34
C ALA A 220 -15.86 -21.78 2.45
N VAL A 221 -14.78 -22.33 3.01
CA VAL A 221 -13.96 -21.64 4.03
C VAL A 221 -13.26 -20.42 3.42
N LEU A 222 -12.71 -20.57 2.21
CA LEU A 222 -12.00 -19.49 1.53
C LEU A 222 -12.94 -18.36 1.10
N LEU A 223 -14.03 -18.69 0.43
CA LEU A 223 -14.97 -17.71 -0.11
C LEU A 223 -15.92 -17.18 0.97
N GLY A 224 -16.24 -17.95 2.00
CA GLY A 224 -17.11 -17.53 3.11
C GLY A 224 -16.54 -16.37 3.93
N ASN A 225 -15.24 -16.08 3.80
CA ASN A 225 -14.63 -14.87 4.34
C ASN A 225 -14.71 -13.72 3.31
N GLY A 226 -15.39 -12.63 3.67
CA GLY A 226 -15.59 -11.46 2.81
C GLY A 226 -14.31 -10.69 2.48
N MET A 227 -13.32 -10.71 3.38
CA MET A 227 -12.00 -10.12 3.12
C MET A 227 -11.27 -10.91 2.05
N THR A 228 -11.26 -12.25 2.15
CA THR A 228 -10.60 -13.13 1.18
C THR A 228 -11.27 -13.07 -0.20
N SER A 229 -12.58 -13.25 -0.26
CA SER A 229 -13.33 -13.22 -1.52
C SER A 229 -13.23 -11.84 -2.20
N GLY A 230 -13.35 -10.75 -1.44
CA GLY A 230 -13.14 -9.39 -1.94
C GLY A 230 -11.71 -9.16 -2.47
N ALA A 231 -10.69 -9.61 -1.73
CA ALA A 231 -9.29 -9.48 -2.14
C ALA A 231 -9.00 -10.26 -3.43
N ILE A 232 -9.51 -11.49 -3.57
CA ILE A 232 -9.37 -12.30 -4.79
C ILE A 232 -9.98 -11.56 -5.99
N VAL A 233 -11.17 -10.98 -5.83
CA VAL A 233 -11.84 -10.21 -6.89
C VAL A 233 -11.03 -8.97 -7.25
N ALA A 234 -10.51 -8.24 -6.27
CA ALA A 234 -9.67 -7.08 -6.51
C ALA A 234 -8.42 -7.45 -7.33
N VAL A 235 -7.69 -8.49 -6.90
CA VAL A 235 -6.50 -8.99 -7.60
C VAL A 235 -6.84 -9.46 -9.02
N ALA A 236 -7.92 -10.23 -9.18
CA ALA A 236 -8.35 -10.72 -10.49
C ALA A 236 -8.71 -9.56 -11.44
N MET A 237 -9.40 -8.53 -10.94
CA MET A 237 -9.71 -7.35 -11.75
C MET A 237 -8.49 -6.52 -12.10
N VAL A 238 -7.57 -6.30 -11.15
CA VAL A 238 -6.31 -5.59 -11.41
C VAL A 238 -5.51 -6.33 -12.48
N LEU A 239 -5.37 -7.66 -12.33
CA LEU A 239 -4.71 -8.49 -13.32
C LEU A 239 -5.40 -8.44 -14.68
N PHE A 240 -6.74 -8.50 -14.71
CA PHE A 240 -7.50 -8.37 -15.94
C PHE A 240 -7.25 -7.03 -16.62
N ILE A 241 -7.26 -5.93 -15.88
CA ILE A 241 -6.99 -4.58 -16.40
C ILE A 241 -5.56 -4.48 -16.92
N GLU A 242 -4.58 -5.07 -16.24
CA GLU A 242 -3.18 -5.03 -16.67
C GLU A 242 -2.95 -5.88 -17.93
N LEU A 243 -3.60 -7.05 -18.01
CA LEU A 243 -3.55 -7.93 -19.18
C LEU A 243 -4.28 -7.36 -20.41
N THR A 244 -5.37 -6.63 -20.19
CA THR A 244 -6.13 -5.96 -21.27
C THR A 244 -5.69 -4.52 -21.53
N GLY A 245 -4.77 -3.99 -20.72
CA GLY A 245 -4.22 -2.66 -20.86
C GLY A 245 -3.37 -2.52 -22.13
N PRO A 246 -3.29 -1.31 -22.72
CA PRO A 246 -2.35 -1.07 -23.81
C PRO A 246 -0.93 -1.31 -23.31
N ARG A 247 -0.24 -2.30 -23.88
CA ARG A 247 1.16 -2.63 -23.55
C ARG A 247 2.02 -1.37 -23.67
N ARG A 248 2.65 -0.95 -22.56
CA ARG A 248 3.73 0.05 -22.58
C ARG A 248 4.82 -0.49 -23.51
N ARG A 249 5.15 0.25 -24.55
CA ARG A 249 6.32 -0.07 -25.37
C ARG A 249 7.53 0.55 -24.68
N ARG A 250 8.60 -0.21 -24.55
CA ARG A 250 9.85 0.21 -23.91
C ARG A 250 10.99 0.07 -24.90
N LEU A 251 11.85 1.08 -24.95
CA LEU A 251 13.14 1.08 -25.62
C LEU A 251 14.20 1.28 -24.54
N GLU A 252 15.22 0.44 -24.54
CA GLU A 252 16.41 0.61 -23.69
C GLU A 252 17.63 0.82 -24.58
N VAL A 253 18.33 1.93 -24.38
CA VAL A 253 19.51 2.32 -25.13
C VAL A 253 20.54 2.95 -24.21
N ALA A 254 21.81 2.97 -24.60
CA ALA A 254 22.79 3.81 -23.92
C ALA A 254 22.43 5.29 -24.14
N LEU A 255 22.67 6.13 -23.13
CA LEU A 255 22.47 7.57 -23.29
C LEU A 255 23.68 8.16 -24.03
N ASP A 256 23.64 8.07 -25.36
CA ASP A 256 24.65 8.64 -26.25
C ASP A 256 23.99 9.26 -27.50
N PRO A 257 24.72 10.07 -28.30
CA PRO A 257 24.17 10.62 -29.55
C PRO A 257 23.80 9.55 -30.59
N ALA A 258 24.32 8.33 -30.47
CA ALA A 258 24.00 7.22 -31.38
C ALA A 258 22.64 6.57 -31.04
N ALA A 259 21.99 6.95 -29.94
CA ALA A 259 20.64 6.52 -29.58
C ALA A 259 19.54 7.18 -30.43
N LEU A 260 19.83 8.31 -31.10
CA LEU A 260 18.86 9.09 -31.89
C LEU A 260 18.11 8.24 -32.93
N PRO A 261 18.76 7.45 -33.82
CA PRO A 261 18.05 6.65 -34.81
C PRO A 261 17.16 5.56 -34.20
N ALA A 262 17.58 4.96 -33.08
CA ALA A 262 16.81 3.95 -32.38
C ALA A 262 15.56 4.55 -31.72
N LEU A 263 15.70 5.73 -31.12
CA LEU A 263 14.59 6.50 -30.56
C LEU A 263 13.59 6.93 -31.63
N ALA A 264 14.08 7.48 -32.76
CA ALA A 264 13.25 7.89 -33.88
C ALA A 264 12.44 6.70 -34.43
N GLY A 265 13.08 5.56 -34.70
CA GLY A 265 12.40 4.37 -35.18
C GLY A 265 11.36 3.81 -34.19
N PHE A 266 11.61 3.91 -32.89
CA PHE A 266 10.65 3.55 -31.85
C PHE A 266 9.41 4.44 -31.83
N LEU A 267 9.60 5.76 -31.89
CA LEU A 267 8.53 6.76 -31.89
C LEU A 267 7.73 6.74 -33.20
N GLU A 268 8.38 6.57 -34.35
CA GLU A 268 7.72 6.34 -35.65
C GLU A 268 6.86 5.07 -35.61
N GLY A 269 7.42 3.96 -35.12
CA GLY A 269 6.68 2.71 -34.97
C GLY A 269 5.52 2.79 -33.98
N PHE A 270 5.58 3.72 -33.02
CA PHE A 270 4.49 4.03 -32.11
C PHE A 270 3.41 4.87 -32.81
N ALA A 271 3.78 5.97 -33.46
CA ALA A 271 2.85 6.86 -34.18
C ALA A 271 2.13 6.16 -35.35
N ALA A 272 2.86 5.35 -36.13
CA ALA A 272 2.29 4.57 -37.23
C ALA A 272 1.23 3.57 -36.74
N LYS A 273 1.47 2.94 -35.59
CA LYS A 273 0.51 2.01 -34.98
C LYS A 273 -0.71 2.73 -34.42
N ALA A 274 -0.54 3.95 -33.92
CA ALA A 274 -1.61 4.81 -33.46
C ALA A 274 -2.40 5.48 -34.61
N ARG A 275 -1.97 5.29 -35.87
CA ARG A 275 -2.53 5.92 -37.08
C ARG A 275 -2.55 7.45 -36.97
N TRP A 276 -1.49 8.02 -36.41
CA TRP A 276 -1.34 9.46 -36.31
C TRP A 276 -1.04 10.08 -37.68
N ASP A 277 -1.44 11.33 -37.86
CA ASP A 277 -1.10 12.09 -39.06
C ASP A 277 0.39 12.47 -39.07
N ASP A 278 0.89 12.87 -40.24
CA ASP A 278 2.30 13.24 -40.40
C ASP A 278 2.70 14.39 -39.45
N ALA A 279 1.76 15.32 -39.20
CA ALA A 279 1.98 16.45 -38.31
C ALA A 279 2.15 16.02 -36.84
N ALA A 280 1.28 15.15 -36.30
CA ALA A 280 1.43 14.64 -34.93
C ALA A 280 2.65 13.71 -34.79
N SER A 281 2.93 12.90 -35.81
CA SER A 281 4.11 12.02 -35.84
C SER A 281 5.41 12.83 -35.79
N HIS A 282 5.49 13.93 -36.56
CA HIS A 282 6.66 14.81 -36.55
C HIS A 282 6.81 15.55 -35.21
N ARG A 283 5.71 15.99 -34.58
CA ARG A 283 5.75 16.57 -33.22
C ARG A 283 6.27 15.57 -32.19
N LEU A 284 5.84 14.32 -32.26
CA LEU A 284 6.29 13.25 -31.36
C LEU A 284 7.80 13.02 -31.48
N LEU A 285 8.32 13.01 -32.71
CA LEU A 285 9.75 12.84 -32.97
C LEU A 285 10.57 14.02 -32.44
N LEU A 286 10.16 15.26 -32.73
CA LEU A 286 10.81 16.47 -32.23
C LEU A 286 10.88 16.48 -30.69
N VAL A 287 9.80 16.07 -30.03
CA VAL A 287 9.77 15.94 -28.57
C VAL A 287 10.79 14.91 -28.09
N GLY A 288 10.89 13.76 -28.77
CA GLY A 288 11.88 12.73 -28.43
C GLY A 288 13.32 13.21 -28.60
N GLU A 289 13.63 13.85 -29.73
CA GLU A 289 14.97 14.36 -30.04
C GLU A 289 15.40 15.46 -29.06
N GLU A 290 14.52 16.41 -28.78
CA GLU A 290 14.80 17.50 -27.83
C GLU A 290 14.96 16.98 -26.40
N THR A 291 14.16 15.98 -26.01
CA THR A 291 14.27 15.36 -24.68
C THR A 291 15.60 14.60 -24.54
N LEU A 292 16.00 13.82 -25.55
CA LEU A 292 17.29 13.15 -25.57
C LEU A 292 18.46 14.15 -25.53
N THR A 293 18.38 15.21 -26.32
CA THR A 293 19.41 16.26 -26.37
C THR A 293 19.51 16.99 -25.03
N SER A 294 18.39 17.25 -24.37
CA SER A 294 18.35 17.85 -23.03
C SER A 294 19.00 16.95 -21.99
N LEU A 295 18.76 15.63 -22.05
CA LEU A 295 19.39 14.66 -21.15
C LEU A 295 20.89 14.48 -21.41
N LEU A 296 21.33 14.55 -22.68
CA LEU A 296 22.74 14.50 -23.07
C LEU A 296 23.51 15.76 -22.65
N ALA A 297 22.84 16.92 -22.69
CA ALA A 297 23.41 18.20 -22.27
C ALA A 297 23.61 18.31 -20.76
N ASP A 298 23.02 17.40 -19.97
CA ASP A 298 23.21 17.40 -18.53
C ASP A 298 24.53 16.70 -18.16
N GLU A 299 25.41 17.44 -17.48
CA GLU A 299 26.70 16.93 -17.03
C GLU A 299 26.50 15.81 -15.99
N PRO A 300 27.25 14.71 -16.07
CA PRO A 300 27.16 13.64 -15.07
C PRO A 300 27.54 14.20 -13.69
N ASP A 301 26.72 13.88 -12.69
CA ASP A 301 27.04 14.22 -11.30
C ASP A 301 28.34 13.50 -10.91
N PRO A 302 29.35 14.17 -10.34
CA PRO A 302 30.60 13.51 -9.91
C PRO A 302 30.40 12.37 -8.89
N ALA A 303 29.21 12.23 -8.30
CA ALA A 303 28.82 11.09 -7.48
C ALA A 303 28.44 9.81 -8.27
N ASP A 304 28.06 9.94 -9.54
CA ASP A 304 27.79 8.84 -10.45
C ASP A 304 29.15 8.35 -11.01
N GLY A 305 29.60 7.16 -10.61
CA GLY A 305 30.87 6.60 -11.04
C GLY A 305 31.00 6.44 -12.57
N ASP A 306 32.14 5.93 -13.03
CA ASP A 306 32.54 5.78 -14.46
C ASP A 306 31.67 4.79 -15.29
N GLY A 307 30.50 4.39 -14.77
CA GLY A 307 29.52 3.56 -15.46
C GLY A 307 28.67 4.41 -16.40
N GLY A 308 28.74 4.17 -17.71
CA GLY A 308 27.95 4.91 -18.71
C GLY A 308 26.45 4.97 -18.38
N ARG A 309 25.79 6.08 -18.72
CA ARG A 309 24.36 6.29 -18.47
C ARG A 309 23.50 5.46 -19.44
N ARG A 310 22.38 4.90 -18.95
CA ARG A 310 21.36 4.23 -19.75
C ARG A 310 20.10 5.08 -19.82
N LEU A 311 19.46 5.06 -20.97
CA LEU A 311 18.17 5.68 -21.22
C LEU A 311 17.11 4.59 -21.43
N VAL A 312 16.04 4.68 -20.63
CA VAL A 312 14.83 3.90 -20.79
C VAL A 312 13.73 4.83 -21.26
N VAL A 313 13.15 4.54 -22.43
CA VAL A 313 12.02 5.29 -22.98
C VAL A 313 10.79 4.40 -22.98
N SER A 314 9.76 4.81 -22.25
CA SER A 314 8.46 4.15 -22.23
C SER A 314 7.42 5.03 -22.91
N ALA A 315 6.66 4.45 -23.84
CA ALA A 315 5.56 5.14 -24.53
C ALA A 315 4.24 4.42 -24.29
N ARG A 316 3.21 5.20 -23.95
CA ARG A 316 1.85 4.72 -23.73
C ARG A 316 0.84 5.63 -24.42
N MET A 317 -0.20 5.03 -24.98
CA MET A 317 -1.37 5.77 -25.46
C MET A 317 -2.28 6.14 -24.28
N ALA A 318 -2.60 7.42 -24.16
CA ALA A 318 -3.53 7.98 -23.20
C ALA A 318 -4.74 8.56 -23.96
N GLY A 319 -5.66 7.69 -24.38
CA GLY A 319 -6.77 8.09 -25.25
C GLY A 319 -6.29 8.34 -26.68
N ARG A 320 -6.34 9.60 -27.14
CA ARG A 320 -5.78 10.03 -28.45
C ARG A 320 -4.34 10.53 -28.35
N ASP A 321 -3.88 10.82 -27.14
CA ASP A 321 -2.57 11.43 -26.89
C ASP A 321 -1.52 10.37 -26.54
N ALA A 322 -0.25 10.77 -26.58
CA ALA A 322 0.87 9.94 -26.13
C ALA A 322 1.45 10.48 -24.83
N GLU A 323 1.68 9.57 -23.90
CA GLU A 323 2.48 9.80 -22.71
C GLU A 323 3.83 9.11 -22.91
N LEU A 324 4.89 9.91 -22.87
CA LEU A 324 6.28 9.47 -22.97
C LEU A 324 6.97 9.66 -21.62
N GLU A 325 7.70 8.63 -21.20
CA GLU A 325 8.47 8.60 -19.98
C GLU A 325 9.93 8.29 -20.34
N PHE A 326 10.82 9.26 -20.17
CA PHE A 326 12.25 9.12 -20.39
C PHE A 326 12.95 9.05 -19.03
N VAL A 327 13.65 7.95 -18.77
CA VAL A 327 14.37 7.71 -17.52
C VAL A 327 15.85 7.49 -17.84
N SER A 328 16.71 8.37 -17.34
CA SER A 328 18.17 8.24 -17.44
C SER A 328 18.75 7.83 -16.09
N ALA A 329 19.59 6.78 -16.06
CA ALA A 329 20.24 6.29 -14.85
C ALA A 329 21.64 5.68 -15.14
N THR A 330 22.54 5.74 -14.16
CA THR A 330 23.92 5.23 -14.21
C THR A 330 23.95 3.69 -14.31
N ALA A 331 24.74 3.11 -15.23
CA ALA A 331 24.78 1.65 -15.42
C ALA A 331 25.45 0.95 -14.23
N GLY A 332 24.64 0.32 -13.37
CA GLY A 332 25.13 -0.50 -12.27
C GLY A 332 24.15 -0.70 -11.11
N GLU A 333 23.11 0.13 -11.02
CA GLU A 333 22.15 0.07 -9.90
C GLU A 333 20.72 -0.23 -10.38
N ASN A 334 19.97 -0.99 -9.58
CA ASN A 334 18.59 -1.36 -9.88
C ASN A 334 17.70 -0.11 -9.94
N ILE A 335 17.17 0.17 -11.13
CA ILE A 335 16.25 1.29 -11.40
C ILE A 335 15.00 1.21 -10.49
N GLU A 336 14.60 0.00 -10.09
CA GLU A 336 13.51 -0.26 -9.15
C GLU A 336 13.80 0.25 -7.72
N ASP A 337 15.06 0.18 -7.26
CA ASP A 337 15.46 0.69 -5.94
C ASP A 337 15.49 2.23 -5.89
N ARG A 338 15.72 2.91 -7.03
CA ARG A 338 15.66 4.39 -7.09
C ARG A 338 14.25 4.94 -7.38
N LEU A 339 13.37 4.18 -8.04
CA LEU A 339 11.95 4.54 -8.18
C LEU A 339 11.21 4.60 -6.82
N ALA A 340 11.75 3.97 -5.78
CA ALA A 340 11.30 4.15 -4.41
C ALA A 340 11.45 5.60 -3.87
N TYR A 341 12.30 6.43 -4.50
CA TYR A 341 12.62 7.79 -4.08
C TYR A 341 11.74 8.88 -4.72
N LEU A 342 10.68 8.50 -5.45
CA LEU A 342 9.70 9.37 -6.12
C LEU A 342 8.87 10.30 -5.18
N GLY A 343 9.27 10.47 -3.91
CA GLY A 343 8.56 11.25 -2.90
C GLY A 343 9.34 12.42 -2.28
N GLU A 344 10.59 12.68 -2.68
CA GLU A 344 11.31 13.87 -2.23
C GLU A 344 10.91 15.12 -3.05
N PRO A 345 10.80 16.31 -2.44
CA PRO A 345 10.73 17.53 -3.24
C PRO A 345 12.03 17.65 -4.06
N PRO A 346 11.98 18.12 -5.32
CA PRO A 346 13.16 18.27 -6.16
C PRO A 346 14.21 19.09 -5.43
N ASP A 347 15.46 18.63 -5.43
CA ASP A 347 16.56 19.25 -4.66
C ASP A 347 16.83 20.70 -5.08
N VAL A 348 16.48 21.08 -6.31
CA VAL A 348 16.61 22.44 -6.83
C VAL A 348 15.51 22.67 -7.89
N PRO A 349 14.80 23.81 -7.91
CA PRO A 349 14.15 24.27 -9.13
C PRO A 349 15.27 24.59 -10.12
N ASP A 350 15.54 23.68 -11.06
CA ASP A 350 16.57 23.93 -12.07
C ASP A 350 16.10 25.06 -13.00
N ASP A 351 16.73 26.22 -12.87
CA ASP A 351 16.48 27.46 -13.62
C ASP A 351 16.89 27.35 -15.12
N ARG A 352 17.05 26.14 -15.67
CA ARG A 352 17.30 25.92 -17.11
C ARG A 352 16.01 26.01 -17.91
N GLU A 353 15.44 27.20 -17.91
CA GLU A 353 14.20 27.56 -18.60
C GLU A 353 14.28 27.45 -20.13
N ILE A 354 15.45 27.35 -20.78
CA ILE A 354 15.54 27.52 -22.24
C ILE A 354 15.19 26.24 -23.02
N SER A 355 15.79 25.08 -22.71
CA SER A 355 15.52 23.82 -23.45
C SER A 355 14.11 23.28 -23.19
N PHE A 356 13.64 23.35 -21.94
CA PHE A 356 12.27 22.93 -21.61
C PHE A 356 11.18 23.91 -22.08
N ARG A 357 11.50 25.17 -22.41
CA ARG A 357 10.55 26.10 -23.05
C ARG A 357 10.25 25.71 -24.49
N LEU A 358 11.21 25.15 -25.23
CA LEU A 358 10.97 24.61 -26.57
C LEU A 358 10.09 23.35 -26.51
N LEU A 359 10.35 22.44 -25.55
CA LEU A 359 9.49 21.27 -25.32
C LEU A 359 8.03 21.66 -25.01
N ARG A 360 7.80 22.73 -24.23
CA ARG A 360 6.44 23.25 -23.95
C ARG A 360 5.71 23.80 -25.19
N HIS A 361 6.40 24.03 -26.32
CA HIS A 361 5.75 24.42 -27.57
C HIS A 361 5.24 23.22 -28.37
N TYR A 362 5.86 22.05 -28.19
CA TYR A 362 5.54 20.82 -28.92
C TYR A 362 4.79 19.77 -28.10
N ALA A 363 4.82 19.89 -26.77
CA ALA A 363 4.15 19.03 -25.80
C ALA A 363 3.12 19.81 -24.98
N SER A 364 1.98 19.19 -24.66
CA SER A 364 0.93 19.79 -23.86
C SER A 364 1.26 19.81 -22.37
N SER A 365 2.12 18.91 -21.90
CA SER A 365 2.76 19.06 -20.59
C SER A 365 4.14 18.40 -20.57
N VAL A 366 5.07 19.02 -19.83
CA VAL A 366 6.42 18.51 -19.61
C VAL A 366 6.69 18.59 -18.11
N ARG A 367 6.98 17.46 -17.49
CA ARG A 367 7.43 17.38 -16.09
C ARG A 367 8.82 16.77 -16.07
N HIS A 368 9.79 17.56 -15.65
CA HIS A 368 11.14 17.10 -15.38
C HIS A 368 11.32 16.95 -13.87
N GLN A 369 11.84 15.80 -13.45
CA GLN A 369 12.19 15.53 -12.06
C GLN A 369 13.55 14.86 -12.01
N LYS A 370 14.45 15.40 -11.19
CA LYS A 370 15.78 14.87 -10.94
C LYS A 370 15.85 14.32 -9.53
N TYR A 371 16.21 13.05 -9.39
CA TYR A 371 16.29 12.35 -8.11
C TYR A 371 17.59 11.55 -8.03
N HIS A 372 18.51 11.94 -7.14
CA HIS A 372 19.73 11.16 -6.82
C HIS A 372 20.33 10.49 -8.06
N GLY A 373 20.88 11.23 -9.03
CA GLY A 373 21.49 10.67 -10.26
C GLY A 373 20.54 10.01 -11.28
N VAL A 374 19.22 10.10 -11.09
CA VAL A 374 18.20 9.66 -12.05
C VAL A 374 17.43 10.87 -12.57
N ASP A 375 17.42 11.05 -13.88
CA ASP A 375 16.61 12.09 -14.55
C ASP A 375 15.35 11.44 -15.15
N ILE A 376 14.19 11.92 -14.73
CA ILE A 376 12.88 11.47 -15.23
C ILE A 376 12.21 12.65 -15.94
N VAL A 377 11.99 12.49 -17.24
CA VAL A 377 11.25 13.46 -18.05
C VAL A 377 9.95 12.80 -18.53
N MET A 378 8.83 13.30 -18.01
CA MET A 378 7.49 12.93 -18.45
C MET A 378 6.99 13.95 -19.46
N VAL A 379 6.60 13.50 -20.64
CA VAL A 379 6.11 14.36 -21.71
C VAL A 379 4.76 13.88 -22.22
N HIS A 380 3.77 14.77 -22.23
CA HIS A 380 2.46 14.53 -22.83
C HIS A 380 2.41 15.21 -24.19
N VAL A 381 2.08 14.44 -25.23
CA VAL A 381 2.02 14.92 -26.62
C VAL A 381 0.60 14.73 -27.15
N ASP A 382 -0.03 15.83 -27.55
CA ASP A 382 -1.38 15.82 -28.09
C ASP A 382 -1.45 15.07 -29.43
N GLY A 383 -2.43 14.18 -29.51
CA GLY A 383 -2.75 13.46 -30.73
C GLY A 383 -3.29 14.35 -31.86
N PRO A 384 -3.57 13.77 -33.04
CA PRO A 384 -4.25 14.50 -34.12
C PRO A 384 -5.63 15.01 -33.64
N ARG A 385 -5.94 16.28 -33.99
CA ARG A 385 -7.21 16.94 -33.63
C ARG A 385 -8.40 16.33 -34.35
#